data_AF-A0A8I1M5S3-F1
#
_entry.id   AF-A0A8I1M5S3-F1
#
_cell.length_a   1.000
_cell.length_b   1.000
_cell.length_c   1.000
_cell.angle_alpha   90.00
_cell.angle_beta   90.00
_cell.angle_gamma   90.00
#
_symmetry.space_group_name_H-M   'P 1'
#
loop_
_entity.id
_entity.type
_entity.pdbx_description
1 polymer ?
#
loop_
_entity_poly.entity_id
_entity_poly.type
_entity_poly.pdbx_seq_one_letter_code
_entity_poly.pdbx_strand_id
1 'polypeptide(L)'
;MLGTLTISACGSDMRTMNNSHMQKLAYFFAEHEPGEPLPRGWRRLDGREINYRFANETYAIYSIDEDEQLLVMHLYDNGEGRLEADDDRERCAWNTMMDQLTIECDDTDMEWHVYTNGPDLIALDLDEEEYAILRKRPGR
;
A
#
# COMPACT_ATOMS: atom_id res chain seq x y z
N MET A 1 -20.23 41.00 -12.45
CA MET A 1 -19.46 39.90 -13.06
C MET A 1 -19.02 38.98 -11.93
N LEU A 2 -19.62 37.80 -11.81
CA LEU A 2 -19.17 36.79 -10.85
C LEU A 2 -17.91 36.13 -11.43
N GLY A 3 -16.76 36.36 -10.81
CA GLY A 3 -15.53 35.65 -11.14
C GLY A 3 -15.56 34.27 -10.51
N THR A 4 -15.64 33.25 -11.35
CA THR A 4 -15.50 31.84 -11.00
C THR A 4 -14.11 31.60 -10.41
N LEU A 5 -14.05 31.27 -9.12
CA LEU A 5 -12.85 30.71 -8.48
C LEU A 5 -12.66 29.28 -9.01
N THR A 6 -11.76 29.11 -9.98
CA THR A 6 -11.24 27.78 -10.33
C THR A 6 -10.32 27.33 -9.22
N ILE A 7 -10.84 26.53 -8.28
CA ILE A 7 -10.02 25.77 -7.36
C ILE A 7 -9.31 24.72 -8.20
N SER A 8 -8.08 25.02 -8.62
CA SER A 8 -7.17 23.98 -9.10
C SER A 8 -6.96 23.03 -7.93
N ALA A 9 -7.61 21.88 -7.97
CA ALA A 9 -7.29 20.77 -7.09
C ALA A 9 -5.85 20.35 -7.41
N CYS A 10 -4.89 20.91 -6.65
CA CYS A 10 -3.57 20.31 -6.49
C CYS A 10 -3.78 18.98 -5.76
N GLY A 11 -4.25 17.98 -6.49
CA GLY A 11 -4.09 16.60 -6.07
C GLY A 11 -2.60 16.36 -6.03
N SER A 12 -2.00 16.42 -4.84
CA SER A 12 -0.62 15.99 -4.65
C SER A 12 -0.50 14.62 -5.29
N ASP A 13 0.42 14.47 -6.24
CA ASP A 13 0.76 13.18 -6.78
C ASP A 13 0.95 12.22 -5.59
N MET A 14 0.17 11.14 -5.57
CA MET A 14 0.22 10.15 -4.50
C MET A 14 1.62 9.55 -4.39
N ARG A 15 2.43 9.62 -5.44
CA ARG A 15 3.82 9.15 -5.49
C ARG A 15 4.80 10.04 -4.72
N THR A 16 4.36 11.16 -4.13
CA THR A 16 5.27 12.03 -3.34
C THR A 16 5.47 11.55 -1.89
N MET A 17 6.68 11.08 -1.60
CA MET A 17 7.15 10.55 -0.30
C MET A 17 7.51 11.64 0.75
N ASN A 18 6.98 12.87 0.63
CA ASN A 18 7.47 14.02 1.40
C ASN A 18 6.86 14.15 2.82
N ASN A 19 6.96 13.11 3.64
CA ASN A 19 6.59 13.18 5.05
C ASN A 19 7.69 12.57 5.93
N SER A 20 8.24 13.38 6.83
CA SER A 20 9.26 12.96 7.82
C SER A 20 8.87 11.73 8.66
N HIS A 21 7.56 11.49 8.85
CA HIS A 21 7.06 10.28 9.49
C HIS A 21 7.28 9.04 8.63
N MET A 22 6.95 9.12 7.34
CA MET A 22 7.11 8.02 6.38
C MET A 22 8.59 7.68 6.18
N GLN A 23 9.48 8.69 6.13
CA GLN A 23 10.93 8.45 6.07
C GLN A 23 11.47 7.71 7.29
N LYS A 24 10.93 8.00 8.49
CA LYS A 24 11.31 7.27 9.70
C LYS A 24 10.81 5.83 9.68
N LEU A 25 9.60 5.60 9.15
CA LEU A 25 9.08 4.25 8.94
C LEU A 25 9.95 3.49 7.94
N ALA A 26 10.24 4.08 6.79
CA ALA A 26 11.09 3.48 5.76
C ALA A 26 12.46 3.11 6.34
N TYR A 27 13.12 4.05 7.03
CA TYR A 27 14.42 3.78 7.66
C TYR A 27 14.37 2.62 8.67
N PHE A 28 13.33 2.57 9.51
CA PHE A 28 13.17 1.47 10.45
C PHE A 28 12.98 0.12 9.75
N PHE A 29 12.11 0.06 8.75
CA PHE A 29 11.78 -1.19 8.06
C PHE A 29 12.86 -1.62 7.04
N ALA A 30 13.71 -0.72 6.58
CA ALA A 30 14.90 -1.04 5.79
C ALA A 30 15.96 -1.82 6.61
N GLU A 31 16.02 -1.60 7.92
CA GLU A 31 16.96 -2.27 8.82
C GLU A 31 16.35 -3.46 9.58
N HIS A 32 15.03 -3.63 9.52
CA HIS A 32 14.31 -4.65 10.28
C HIS A 32 14.21 -5.95 9.49
N GLU A 33 14.71 -7.06 10.02
CA GLU A 33 14.65 -8.34 9.31
C GLU A 33 13.23 -8.97 9.38
N PRO A 34 12.71 -9.56 8.29
CA PRO A 34 11.50 -10.37 8.32
C PRO A 34 11.52 -11.44 9.43
N GLY A 35 10.47 -11.46 10.25
CA GLY A 35 10.35 -12.38 11.38
C GLY A 35 10.90 -11.85 12.71
N GLU A 36 11.62 -10.73 12.73
CA GLU A 36 11.96 -10.06 13.99
C GLU A 36 10.70 -9.52 14.70
N PRO A 37 10.71 -9.45 16.05
CA PRO A 37 9.59 -8.91 16.79
C PRO A 37 9.38 -7.42 16.51
N LEU A 38 8.19 -7.08 16.01
CA LEU A 38 7.84 -5.67 15.79
C LEU A 38 7.73 -4.87 17.10
N PRO A 39 7.93 -3.54 17.06
CA PRO A 39 7.77 -2.67 18.21
C PRO A 39 6.37 -2.76 18.82
N ARG A 40 6.27 -2.47 20.12
CA ARG A 40 4.98 -2.48 20.83
C ARG A 40 3.96 -1.60 20.12
N GLY A 41 2.78 -2.16 19.88
CA GLY A 41 1.66 -1.48 19.23
C GLY A 41 1.44 -1.92 17.78
N TRP A 42 2.46 -2.49 17.15
CA TRP A 42 2.31 -3.17 15.86
C TRP A 42 1.67 -4.53 16.03
N ARG A 43 0.89 -4.93 15.04
CA ARG A 43 0.30 -6.26 14.92
C ARG A 43 0.04 -6.58 13.45
N ARG A 44 0.01 -7.88 13.14
CA ARG A 44 -0.47 -8.38 11.86
C ARG A 44 -2.00 -8.27 11.78
N LEU A 45 -2.52 -7.94 10.60
CA LEU A 45 -3.94 -7.98 10.30
C LEU A 45 -4.36 -9.42 10.01
N ASP A 46 -5.56 -9.80 10.44
CA ASP A 46 -6.20 -11.02 9.94
C ASP A 46 -6.90 -10.77 8.59
N GLY A 47 -7.26 -11.82 7.87
CA GLY A 47 -7.85 -11.73 6.53
C GLY A 47 -9.19 -11.00 6.49
N ARG A 48 -9.96 -11.03 7.58
CA ARG A 48 -11.21 -10.24 7.69
C ARG A 48 -10.89 -8.76 7.82
N GLU A 49 -9.88 -8.40 8.60
CA GLU A 49 -9.42 -7.01 8.71
C GLU A 49 -8.81 -6.49 7.42
N ILE A 50 -8.06 -7.33 6.69
CA ILE A 50 -7.55 -7.00 5.36
C ILE A 50 -8.74 -6.73 4.43
N ASN A 51 -9.68 -7.66 4.31
CA ASN A 51 -10.86 -7.47 3.46
C ASN A 51 -11.60 -6.16 3.78
N TYR A 52 -11.87 -5.91 5.05
CA TYR A 52 -12.56 -4.68 5.49
C TYR A 52 -11.79 -3.39 5.16
N ARG A 53 -10.46 -3.41 5.22
CA ARG A 53 -9.61 -2.22 5.01
C ARG A 53 -9.28 -1.94 3.55
N PHE A 54 -9.26 -2.98 2.72
CA PHE A 54 -8.77 -2.89 1.35
C PHE A 54 -9.89 -2.96 0.29
N ALA A 55 -11.03 -3.57 0.60
CA ALA A 55 -12.13 -3.67 -0.35
C ALA A 55 -12.66 -2.28 -0.74
N ASN A 56 -12.68 -2.02 -2.05
CA ASN A 56 -13.08 -0.76 -2.67
C ASN A 56 -12.21 0.46 -2.25
N GLU A 57 -10.92 0.23 -2.00
CA GLU A 57 -10.00 1.26 -1.55
C GLU A 57 -8.81 1.43 -2.49
N THR A 58 -8.17 2.60 -2.42
CA THR A 58 -6.96 2.90 -3.19
C THR A 58 -5.80 3.20 -2.24
N TYR A 59 -4.64 2.61 -2.49
CA TYR A 59 -3.41 2.79 -1.75
C TYR A 59 -2.27 3.21 -2.68
N ALA A 60 -1.42 4.12 -2.23
CA ALA A 60 -0.06 4.22 -2.75
C ALA A 60 0.82 3.23 -1.99
N ILE A 61 1.65 2.51 -2.73
CA ILE A 61 2.63 1.56 -2.24
C ILE A 61 3.99 2.19 -2.49
N TYR A 62 4.80 2.27 -1.43
CA TYR A 62 6.17 2.73 -1.48
C TYR A 62 7.05 1.55 -1.10
N SER A 63 7.74 0.94 -2.06
CA SER A 63 8.71 -0.12 -1.76
C SER A 63 9.88 0.46 -0.95
N ILE A 64 10.38 -0.33 0.02
CA ILE A 64 11.54 0.01 0.84
C ILE A 64 12.70 -0.87 0.36
N ASP A 65 13.11 -0.66 -0.88
CA ASP A 65 14.19 -1.34 -1.58
C ASP A 65 15.15 -0.33 -2.24
N GLU A 66 16.21 -0.80 -2.90
CA GLU A 66 17.21 0.08 -3.55
C GLU A 66 16.64 0.82 -4.78
N ASP A 67 15.60 0.28 -5.42
CA ASP A 67 15.00 0.83 -6.65
C ASP A 67 13.72 1.66 -6.40
N GLU A 68 13.34 1.89 -5.13
CA GLU A 68 12.21 2.70 -4.64
C GLU A 68 11.02 2.76 -5.62
N GLN A 69 10.29 1.65 -5.76
CA GLN A 69 9.13 1.64 -6.65
C GLN A 69 7.87 2.25 -6.01
N LEU A 70 7.18 3.08 -6.80
CA LEU A 70 5.97 3.81 -6.41
C LEU A 70 4.76 3.34 -7.22
N LEU A 71 3.98 2.44 -6.62
CA LEU A 71 2.81 1.85 -7.25
C LEU A 71 1.52 2.44 -6.68
N VAL A 72 0.49 2.55 -7.50
CA VAL A 72 -0.88 2.82 -7.01
C VAL A 72 -1.71 1.57 -7.18
N MET A 73 -2.22 1.05 -6.07
CA MET A 73 -3.09 -0.11 -6.03
C MET A 73 -4.53 0.30 -5.76
N HIS A 74 -5.45 -0.24 -6.55
CA HIS A 74 -6.87 -0.15 -6.27
C HIS A 74 -7.47 -1.56 -6.23
N LEU A 75 -8.06 -1.93 -5.10
CA LEU A 75 -8.70 -3.21 -4.88
C LEU A 75 -10.21 -3.01 -4.80
N TYR A 76 -10.97 -3.63 -5.68
CA TYR A 76 -12.43 -3.55 -5.73
C TYR A 76 -13.05 -4.61 -4.82
N ASP A 77 -14.26 -4.37 -4.31
CA ASP A 77 -14.96 -5.28 -3.39
C ASP A 77 -15.44 -6.59 -4.03
N ASN A 78 -15.33 -6.73 -5.35
CA ASN A 78 -15.68 -7.92 -6.13
C ASN A 78 -14.50 -8.89 -6.33
N GLY A 79 -13.33 -8.64 -5.72
CA GLY A 79 -12.12 -9.44 -5.90
C GLY A 79 -11.31 -9.08 -7.15
N GLU A 80 -11.70 -8.06 -7.92
CA GLU A 80 -10.84 -7.47 -8.96
C GLU A 80 -9.91 -6.42 -8.35
N GLY A 81 -8.77 -6.21 -8.98
CA GLY A 81 -7.76 -5.25 -8.58
C GLY A 81 -7.14 -4.55 -9.79
N ARG A 82 -6.34 -3.53 -9.51
CA ARG A 82 -5.56 -2.78 -10.49
C ARG A 82 -4.31 -2.24 -9.86
N LEU A 83 -3.19 -2.39 -10.55
CA LEU A 83 -1.92 -1.72 -10.24
C LEU A 83 -1.61 -0.68 -11.32
N GLU A 84 -0.99 0.42 -10.90
CA GLU A 84 -0.54 1.50 -11.77
C GLU A 84 0.89 1.92 -11.37
N ALA A 85 1.86 1.55 -12.20
CA ALA A 85 3.21 2.11 -12.22
C ALA A 85 3.27 3.28 -13.21
N ASP A 86 4.41 3.94 -13.38
CA ASP A 86 4.51 5.22 -14.11
C ASP A 86 3.76 5.29 -15.45
N ASP A 87 4.02 4.34 -16.34
CA ASP A 87 3.38 4.24 -17.65
C ASP A 87 2.66 2.90 -17.88
N ASP A 88 2.56 2.06 -16.84
CA ASP A 88 1.96 0.74 -16.92
C ASP A 88 0.74 0.59 -16.02
N ARG A 89 -0.21 -0.22 -16.48
CA ARG A 89 -1.45 -0.50 -15.79
C ARG A 89 -1.85 -1.94 -16.01
N GLU A 90 -1.84 -2.68 -14.92
CA GLU A 90 -2.20 -4.09 -14.91
C GLU A 90 -3.58 -4.29 -14.28
N ARG A 91 -4.30 -5.29 -14.79
CA ARG A 91 -5.50 -5.80 -14.12
C ARG A 91 -5.07 -6.96 -13.25
N CYS A 92 -5.67 -7.03 -12.08
CA CYS A 92 -5.34 -8.06 -11.11
C CYS A 92 -6.62 -8.73 -10.59
N ALA A 93 -6.48 -9.93 -10.07
CA ALA A 93 -7.38 -10.48 -9.08
C ALA A 93 -6.77 -10.28 -7.69
N TRP A 94 -7.60 -10.18 -6.66
CA TRP A 94 -7.10 -10.21 -5.29
C TRP A 94 -8.04 -10.99 -4.39
N ASN A 95 -7.46 -11.56 -3.34
CA ASN A 95 -8.20 -12.25 -2.31
C ASN A 95 -7.45 -12.17 -0.96
N THR A 96 -8.08 -12.69 0.08
CA THR A 96 -7.42 -12.85 1.38
C THR A 96 -7.49 -14.31 1.80
N MET A 97 -6.34 -14.94 2.03
CA MET A 97 -6.26 -16.27 2.62
C MET A 97 -5.71 -16.15 4.03
N MET A 98 -6.50 -16.57 5.03
CA MET A 98 -6.14 -16.53 6.45
C MET A 98 -5.72 -15.13 6.97
N ASP A 99 -4.45 -14.76 6.86
CA ASP A 99 -3.84 -13.49 7.28
C ASP A 99 -2.94 -12.87 6.21
N GLN A 100 -3.11 -13.30 4.96
CA GLN A 100 -2.38 -12.84 3.79
C GLN A 100 -3.30 -12.08 2.84
N LEU A 101 -2.73 -11.07 2.18
CA LEU A 101 -3.30 -10.40 1.02
C LEU A 101 -2.60 -10.96 -0.22
N THR A 102 -3.36 -11.61 -1.10
CA THR A 102 -2.83 -12.14 -2.37
C THR A 102 -3.36 -11.29 -3.51
N ILE A 103 -2.47 -10.84 -4.39
CA ILE A 103 -2.77 -10.03 -5.57
C ILE A 103 -2.10 -10.71 -6.75
N GLU A 104 -2.90 -11.15 -7.73
CA GLU A 104 -2.43 -11.85 -8.92
C GLU A 104 -2.65 -10.93 -10.12
N CYS A 105 -1.57 -10.47 -10.76
CA CYS A 105 -1.64 -9.62 -11.95
C CYS A 105 -1.08 -10.35 -13.18
N ASP A 106 -1.18 -9.73 -14.36
CA ASP A 106 -0.78 -10.39 -15.60
C ASP A 106 0.73 -10.69 -15.65
N ASP A 107 1.57 -9.82 -15.06
CA ASP A 107 3.04 -9.92 -15.11
C ASP A 107 3.70 -10.09 -13.72
N THR A 108 2.96 -9.88 -12.63
CA THR A 108 3.46 -9.99 -11.26
C THR A 108 2.41 -10.53 -10.30
N ASP A 109 2.83 -11.39 -9.38
CA ASP A 109 2.02 -11.87 -8.26
C ASP A 109 2.65 -11.35 -6.97
N MET A 110 1.82 -10.99 -6.00
CA MET A 110 2.26 -10.48 -4.70
C MET A 110 1.49 -11.19 -3.58
N GLU A 111 2.21 -11.70 -2.59
CA GLU A 111 1.64 -12.30 -1.40
C GLU A 111 2.16 -11.58 -0.16
N TRP A 112 1.28 -10.89 0.57
CA TRP A 112 1.69 -9.96 1.62
C TRP A 112 1.15 -10.31 3.00
N HIS A 113 2.01 -10.22 4.01
CA HIS A 113 1.56 -9.97 5.38
C HIS A 113 1.40 -8.46 5.62
N VAL A 114 0.23 -8.04 6.11
CA VAL A 114 -0.02 -6.62 6.41
C VAL A 114 0.04 -6.36 7.92
N TYR A 115 0.86 -5.40 8.32
CA TYR A 115 1.03 -4.94 9.68
C TYR A 115 0.47 -3.54 9.88
N THR A 116 -0.05 -3.28 11.09
CA THR A 116 -0.54 -1.96 11.47
C THR A 116 -0.20 -1.64 12.92
N ASN A 117 0.03 -0.36 13.20
CA ASN A 117 0.03 0.21 14.55
C ASN A 117 -1.24 1.05 14.83
N GLY A 118 -2.22 1.05 13.92
CA GLY A 118 -3.39 1.93 13.92
C GLY A 118 -3.35 2.90 12.75
N PRO A 119 -2.56 3.99 12.82
CA PRO A 119 -2.45 4.98 11.74
C PRO A 119 -1.64 4.51 10.53
N ASP A 120 -0.65 3.63 10.73
CA ASP A 120 0.28 3.21 9.68
C ASP A 120 -0.03 1.79 9.20
N LEU A 121 0.33 1.51 7.95
CA LEU A 121 0.22 0.21 7.32
C LEU A 121 1.53 -0.12 6.60
N ILE A 122 2.02 -1.32 6.83
CA ILE A 122 3.25 -1.86 6.23
C ILE A 122 2.90 -3.24 5.68
N ALA A 123 3.21 -3.49 4.42
CA ALA A 123 3.22 -4.82 3.83
C ALA A 123 4.63 -5.40 3.95
N LEU A 124 4.71 -6.69 4.24
CA LEU A 124 5.88 -7.52 3.99
C LEU A 124 5.54 -8.42 2.81
N ASP A 125 6.29 -8.28 1.72
CA ASP A 125 6.29 -9.22 0.61
C ASP A 125 6.89 -10.55 1.07
N LEU A 126 6.15 -11.64 0.85
CA LEU A 126 6.56 -12.98 1.30
C LEU A 126 7.46 -13.70 0.29
N ASP A 127 7.47 -13.26 -0.97
CA ASP A 127 8.31 -13.83 -2.01
C ASP A 127 9.66 -13.09 -2.07
N GLU A 128 9.62 -11.76 -1.96
CA GLU A 128 10.82 -10.91 -2.02
C GLU A 128 11.44 -10.66 -0.63
N GLU A 129 10.70 -10.94 0.45
CA GLU A 129 11.12 -10.64 1.84
C GLU A 129 11.36 -9.13 2.09
N GLU A 130 10.68 -8.28 1.31
CA GLU A 130 10.84 -6.82 1.33
C GLU A 130 9.62 -6.11 1.92
N TYR A 131 9.84 -4.94 2.53
CA TYR A 131 8.76 -4.16 3.11
C TYR A 131 8.28 -3.07 2.17
N ALA A 132 6.98 -2.80 2.20
CA ALA A 132 6.40 -1.66 1.53
C ALA A 132 5.47 -0.87 2.47
N ILE A 133 5.50 0.46 2.35
CA ILE A 133 4.58 1.33 3.09
C ILE A 133 3.29 1.49 2.30
N LEU A 134 2.15 1.25 2.95
CA LEU A 134 0.84 1.40 2.35
C LEU A 134 0.19 2.69 2.83
N ARG A 135 -0.03 3.63 1.91
CA ARG A 135 -0.71 4.90 2.20
C ARG A 135 -2.06 4.95 1.52
N LYS A 136 -3.11 4.89 2.34
CA LYS A 136 -4.49 5.04 1.85
C LYS A 136 -4.67 6.40 1.17
N ARG A 137 -5.29 6.41 0.00
CA ARG A 137 -5.75 7.63 -0.67
C ARG A 137 -6.80 8.32 0.21
N PRO A 138 -6.67 9.62 0.50
CA PRO A 138 -7.76 10.36 1.12
C PRO A 138 -9.01 10.26 0.24
N GLY A 139 -10.13 9.83 0.82
CA GLY A 139 -11.41 9.76 0.10
C GLY A 139 -11.75 11.11 -0.53
N ARG A 140 -12.30 11.08 -1.75
CA ARG A 140 -12.85 12.27 -2.42
C ARG A 140 -14.06 12.82 -1.67
#